data_AF-A0A2Z4MLE7-F1
#
_entry.id   AF-A0A2Z4MLE7-F1
#
_cell.length_a   1.000
_cell.length_b   1.000
_cell.length_c   1.000
_cell.angle_alpha   90.00
_cell.angle_beta   90.00
_cell.angle_gamma   90.00
#
_symmetry.space_group_name_H-M   'P 1'
#
loop_
_entity.id
_entity.type
_entity.pdbx_description
1 polymer ?
#
loop_
_entity_poly.entity_id
_entity_poly.type
_entity_poly.pdbx_seq_one_letter_code
_entity_poly.pdbx_strand_id
1 'polypeptide(L)' 'MVQVGDAPSTFFVFLPLLLILFLNVINIVISIWAYRDARRRGNSKEFSIIVLIALLFFPIIGLIVYLVIRKDKY' A
#
# COMPACT_ATOMS: atom_id res chain seq x y z
N MET A 1 42.48 21.39 -15.85
CA MET A 1 42.04 20.15 -15.18
C MET A 1 40.53 20.24 -15.02
N VAL A 2 39.76 19.62 -15.93
CA VAL A 2 38.30 19.56 -15.78
C VAL A 2 38.01 18.32 -14.96
N GLN A 3 37.60 18.52 -13.70
CA GLN A 3 37.06 17.46 -12.86
C GLN A 3 35.68 17.07 -13.42
N VAL A 4 35.65 16.12 -14.34
CA VAL A 4 34.42 15.41 -14.68
C VAL A 4 34.31 14.23 -13.73
N GLY A 5 33.45 14.33 -12.73
CA GLY A 5 33.18 13.15 -11.91
C GLY A 5 32.39 13.37 -10.63
N ASP A 6 31.13 13.81 -10.71
CA ASP A 6 30.21 13.73 -9.54
C ASP A 6 28.76 13.30 -9.89
N ALA A 7 28.48 12.90 -11.13
CA ALA A 7 27.12 12.51 -11.55
C ALA A 7 26.71 11.02 -11.43
N PRO A 8 27.24 10.19 -10.50
CA PRO A 8 26.54 8.96 -10.07
C PRO A 8 25.77 9.11 -8.75
N SER A 9 26.08 10.09 -7.89
CA SER A 9 25.68 10.11 -6.47
C SER A 9 24.21 10.43 -6.22
N THR A 10 23.63 11.38 -6.97
CA THR A 10 22.24 11.82 -6.76
C THR A 10 21.22 10.75 -7.10
N PHE A 11 21.45 9.97 -8.17
CA PHE A 11 20.56 8.89 -8.58
C PHE A 11 20.42 7.80 -7.51
N PHE A 12 21.52 7.40 -6.88
CA PHE A 12 21.49 6.40 -5.80
C PHE A 12 20.80 6.91 -4.52
N VAL A 13 20.74 8.23 -4.31
CA VAL A 13 20.01 8.84 -3.19
C VAL A 13 18.50 8.93 -3.47
N PHE A 14 18.11 9.27 -4.71
CA PHE A 14 16.68 9.38 -5.07
C PHE A 14 15.99 8.04 -5.33
N LEU A 15 16.72 7.02 -5.77
CA LEU A 15 16.17 5.69 -6.04
C LEU A 15 15.41 5.07 -4.84
N PRO A 16 15.97 5.01 -3.61
CA PRO A 16 15.23 4.47 -2.45
C PRO A 16 14.01 5.33 -2.08
N LEU A 17 14.09 6.66 -2.24
CA LEU A 17 12.97 7.56 -1.99
C LEU A 17 11.81 7.28 -2.96
N LEU A 18 12.11 7.12 -4.25
CA LEU A 18 11.12 6.77 -5.27
C LEU A 18 10.51 5.39 -5.00
N LEU A 19 11.31 4.43 -4.55
CA LEU A 19 10.83 3.10 -4.19
C LEU A 19 9.86 3.16 -3.00
N ILE A 20 10.19 3.90 -1.94
CA ILE A 20 9.31 4.09 -0.77
C ILE A 20 8.00 4.76 -1.19
N LEU A 21 8.08 5.81 -2.03
CA LEU A 21 6.90 6.50 -2.53
C LEU A 21 6.01 5.55 -3.35
N PHE A 22 6.62 4.76 -4.24
CA PHE A 22 5.92 3.76 -5.05
C PHE A 22 5.22 2.70 -4.20
N LEU A 23 5.91 2.16 -3.19
CA LEU A 23 5.32 1.20 -2.24
C LEU A 23 4.17 1.81 -1.44
N ASN A 24 4.25 3.08 -1.06
CA ASN A 24 3.16 3.78 -0.39
C ASN A 24 1.93 3.95 -1.31
N VAL A 25 2.14 4.28 -2.59
CA VAL A 25 1.05 4.34 -3.57
C VAL A 25 0.37 2.98 -3.72
N ILE A 26 1.15 1.89 -3.82
CA ILE A 26 0.61 0.53 -3.86
C ILE A 26 -0.20 0.24 -2.59
N ASN A 27 0.31 0.56 -1.41
CA ASN A 27 -0.41 0.35 -0.15
C ASN A 27 -1.77 1.06 -0.14
N ILE A 28 -1.82 2.32 -0.57
CA ILE A 28 -3.07 3.09 -0.65
C ILE A 28 -4.04 2.45 -1.64
N VAL A 29 -3.58 2.03 -2.82
CA VAL A 29 -4.41 1.37 -3.84
C VAL A 29 -5.00 0.07 -3.30
N ILE A 30 -4.19 -0.75 -2.64
CA ILE A 30 -4.64 -2.01 -2.01
C ILE A 30 -5.64 -1.72 -0.88
N SER A 31 -5.38 -0.71 -0.05
CA SER A 31 -6.28 -0.32 1.05
C SER A 31 -7.65 0.10 0.50
N ILE A 32 -7.68 0.93 -0.54
CA ILE A 32 -8.92 1.35 -1.22
C ILE A 32 -9.62 0.15 -1.86
N TRP A 33 -8.87 -0.76 -2.48
CA TRP A 33 -9.40 -1.99 -3.03
C TRP A 33 -10.10 -2.83 -1.95
N ALA A 34 -9.47 -3.05 -0.80
CA ALA A 34 -10.05 -3.82 0.30
C ALA A 34 -11.30 -3.15 0.89
N TYR A 35 -11.30 -1.83 1.03
CA TYR A 35 -12.50 -1.07 1.41
C TYR A 35 -13.66 -1.32 0.43
N ARG A 36 -13.40 -1.20 -0.87
CA ARG A 36 -14.41 -1.39 -1.91
C ARG A 36 -14.88 -2.84 -1.98
N ASP A 37 -13.97 -3.81 -1.84
CA ASP A 37 -14.29 -5.24 -1.82
C ASP A 37 -15.15 -5.58 -0.59
N ALA A 38 -14.79 -5.08 0.60
CA ALA A 38 -15.59 -5.26 1.82
C ALA A 38 -17.01 -4.71 1.65
N ARG A 39 -17.17 -3.50 1.08
CA ARG A 39 -18.47 -2.90 0.77
C ARG A 39 -19.28 -3.71 -0.23
N ARG A 40 -18.67 -4.17 -1.33
CA ARG A 40 -19.34 -5.00 -2.36
C ARG A 40 -19.82 -6.35 -1.83
N ARG A 41 -19.14 -6.88 -0.82
CA ARG A 41 -19.53 -8.14 -0.16
C ARG A 41 -20.70 -7.98 0.82
N GLY A 42 -21.18 -6.76 1.06
CA GLY A 42 -22.32 -6.48 1.95
C GLY A 42 -21.92 -6.21 3.41
N ASN A 43 -20.63 -5.99 3.70
CA ASN A 43 -20.21 -5.59 5.04
C ASN A 43 -20.65 -4.14 5.35
N SER A 44 -20.74 -3.84 6.64
CA SER A 44 -21.09 -2.50 7.12
C SER A 44 -20.05 -1.45 6.69
N LYS A 45 -20.46 -0.18 6.74
CA LYS A 45 -19.58 0.94 6.35
C LYS A 45 -18.42 1.05 7.33
N GLU A 46 -18.71 0.88 8.61
CA GLU A 46 -17.77 0.93 9.73
C GLU A 46 -16.70 -0.15 9.58
N PHE A 47 -17.11 -1.39 9.32
CA PHE A 47 -16.18 -2.50 9.08
C PHE A 47 -15.24 -2.19 7.90
N SER A 48 -15.80 -1.68 6.81
CA SER A 48 -15.01 -1.37 5.62
C SER A 48 -13.96 -0.29 5.90
N ILE A 49 -14.32 0.75 6.68
CA ILE A 49 -13.39 1.80 7.12
C ILE A 49 -12.31 1.23 8.05
N ILE A 50 -12.66 0.34 8.97
CA ILE A 50 -11.69 -0.32 9.86
C ILE A 50 -10.67 -1.10 9.02
N VAL A 51 -11.12 -1.84 8.00
CA VAL A 51 -10.23 -2.54 7.06
C VAL A 51 -9.31 -1.55 6.33
N LEU A 52 -9.84 -0.44 5.82
CA LEU A 52 -9.06 0.60 5.14
C LEU A 52 -7.93 1.12 6.04
N ILE A 53 -8.26 1.49 7.28
CA ILE A 53 -7.31 2.03 8.25
C ILE A 53 -6.28 0.96 8.64
N ALA A 54 -6.75 -0.26 8.93
CA ALA A 54 -5.87 -1.38 9.29
C ALA A 54 -4.84 -1.66 8.20
N LEU A 55 -5.22 -1.66 6.92
CA LEU A 55 -4.29 -1.86 5.81
C LEU A 55 -3.34 -0.67 5.62
N LEU A 56 -3.83 0.57 5.79
CA LEU A 56 -3.00 1.76 5.62
C LEU A 56 -1.80 1.76 6.58
N PHE A 57 -2.02 1.40 7.86
CA PHE A 57 -0.98 1.35 8.88
C PHE A 57 -0.23 0.01 8.96
N PHE A 58 -0.89 -1.09 8.58
CA PHE A 58 -0.31 -2.42 8.57
C PHE A 58 -0.46 -3.04 7.18
N PRO A 59 0.31 -2.59 6.16
CA PRO A 59 0.12 -2.99 4.75
C PRO A 59 0.11 -4.50 4.54
N ILE A 60 1.12 -5.19 5.06
CA ILE A 60 1.28 -6.63 4.85
C ILE A 60 0.35 -7.41 5.78
N ILE A 61 0.45 -7.18 7.09
CA ILE A 61 -0.32 -7.93 8.10
C ILE A 61 -1.81 -7.66 7.95
N GLY A 62 -2.21 -6.40 7.78
CA GLY A 62 -3.61 -6.01 7.57
C GLY A 62 -4.19 -6.64 6.30
N LEU A 63 -3.44 -6.66 5.20
CA LEU A 63 -3.87 -7.32 3.97
C LEU A 63 -4.06 -8.83 4.18
N ILE A 64 -3.11 -9.49 4.84
CA ILE A 64 -3.22 -10.93 5.16
C ILE A 64 -4.46 -11.19 6.01
N VAL A 65 -4.63 -10.45 7.12
CA VAL A 65 -5.79 -10.61 8.00
C VAL A 65 -7.08 -10.37 7.24
N TYR A 66 -7.15 -9.33 6.41
CA TYR A 66 -8.31 -9.05 5.58
C TYR A 66 -8.64 -10.23 4.66
N LEU A 67 -7.65 -10.78 3.95
CA LEU A 67 -7.84 -11.92 3.05
C LEU A 67 -8.27 -13.18 3.79
N VAL A 68 -7.82 -13.41 5.03
CA VAL A 68 -8.22 -14.55 5.85
C VAL A 68 -9.67 -14.42 6.32
N ILE A 69 -10.08 -13.25 6.81
CA ILE A 69 -11.46 -13.03 7.28
C ILE A 69 -12.44 -12.79 6.13
N ARG A 70 -11.93 -12.52 4.93
CA ARG A 70 -12.72 -12.30 3.72
C ARG A 70 -13.47 -13.58 3.40
N LYS A 71 -14.74 -13.62 3.80
CA LYS A 71 -15.66 -14.70 3.43
C LYS A 71 -15.73 -14.79 1.91
N ASP A 72 -15.39 -15.96 1.39
CA ASP A 72 -15.67 -16.28 0.00
C ASP A 72 -17.18 -16.42 -0.17
N LYS A 73 -17.73 -15.81 -1.23
CA LYS A 73 -19.15 -15.93 -1.54
C LYS A 73 -19.24 -17.16 -2.45
N TYR A 74 -19.65 -18.29 -1.88
CA TYR A 74 -20.12 -19.44 -2.66
C TYR A 74 -21.28 -19.03 -3.56
#